data_AF-A0A7J3M1F9-F1
#
_entry.id   AF-A0A7J3M1F9-F1
#
_cell.length_a   1.000
_cell.length_b   1.000
_cell.length_c   1.000
_cell.angle_alpha   90.00
_cell.angle_beta   90.00
_cell.angle_gamma   90.00
#
_symmetry.space_group_name_H-M   'P 1'
#
loop_
_entity.id
_entity.type
_entity.pdbx_description
1 polymer ?
#
loop_
_entity_poly.entity_id
_entity_poly.type
_entity_poly.pdbx_seq_one_letter_code
_entity_poly.pdbx_strand_id
1 'polypeptide(L)'
;MRFAAAIVAVLFLAFCVSSQLSGTFVCTKSSERILGFHNGTILEFKPNGEVYIKSPEGKGIVGKYELSGEKVNIKFEVLGTTMVVEGKLEGNRIVFSDGAVFEKK
;
A
#
# COMPACT_ATOMS: atom_id res chain seq x y z
N MET A 1 -16.07 35.99 3.74
CA MET A 1 -14.99 35.10 4.18
C MET A 1 -15.54 33.68 4.31
N ARG A 2 -15.47 32.86 3.25
CA ARG A 2 -16.01 31.49 3.24
C ARG A 2 -15.07 30.58 2.44
N PHE A 3 -13.85 30.33 2.95
CA PHE A 3 -12.91 29.39 2.33
C PHE A 3 -12.32 28.36 3.30
N ALA A 4 -12.62 28.45 4.61
CA ALA A 4 -12.05 27.55 5.62
C ALA A 4 -12.71 26.17 5.69
N ALA A 5 -14.01 26.05 5.40
CA ALA A 5 -14.76 24.81 5.62
C ALA A 5 -14.40 23.69 4.61
N ALA A 6 -14.08 24.05 3.36
CA ALA A 6 -13.76 23.06 2.32
C ALA A 6 -12.39 22.39 2.56
N ILE A 7 -11.39 23.17 3.01
CA ILE A 7 -10.03 22.65 3.24
C ILE A 7 -10.00 21.66 4.41
N VAL A 8 -10.76 21.93 5.48
CA VAL A 8 -10.84 21.03 6.64
C VAL A 8 -11.55 19.72 6.29
N ALA A 9 -12.60 19.76 5.48
CA ALA A 9 -13.31 18.55 5.03
C ALA A 9 -12.44 17.66 4.11
N VAL A 10 -11.66 18.27 3.21
CA VAL A 10 -10.73 17.54 2.33
C VAL A 10 -9.58 16.93 3.15
N LEU A 11 -9.04 17.64 4.14
CA LEU A 11 -8.04 17.10 5.05
C LEU A 11 -8.59 15.91 5.86
N PHE A 12 -9.82 16.02 6.40
CA PHE A 12 -10.45 14.96 7.17
C PHE A 12 -10.75 13.71 6.32
N LEU A 13 -11.19 13.88 5.07
CA LEU A 13 -11.44 12.76 4.15
C LEU A 13 -10.14 12.08 3.71
N ALA A 14 -9.09 12.85 3.39
CA ALA A 14 -7.79 12.30 3.06
C ALA A 14 -7.17 11.52 4.23
N PHE A 15 -7.35 12.01 5.47
CA PHE A 15 -6.90 11.34 6.70
C PHE A 15 -7.71 10.07 7.00
N CYS A 16 -9.02 10.09 6.76
CA CYS A 16 -9.89 8.94 6.97
C CYS A 16 -9.57 7.80 5.98
N VAL A 17 -9.34 8.14 4.71
CA VAL A 17 -8.99 7.18 3.65
C VAL A 17 -7.60 6.56 3.89
N SER A 18 -6.60 7.36 4.25
CA SER A 18 -5.26 6.82 4.59
C SER A 18 -5.23 5.99 5.88
N SER A 19 -6.11 6.27 6.86
CA SER A 19 -6.27 5.41 8.04
C SER A 19 -6.75 4.00 7.71
N GLN A 20 -7.57 3.86 6.67
CA GLN A 20 -8.16 2.57 6.29
C GLN A 20 -7.10 1.58 5.81
N LEU A 21 -6.13 2.06 5.01
CA LEU A 21 -5.01 1.26 4.52
C LEU A 21 -3.86 1.17 5.53
N SER A 22 -3.74 2.10 6.49
CA SER A 22 -2.66 2.02 7.47
C SER A 22 -2.69 0.70 8.26
N GLY A 23 -1.51 0.11 8.45
CA GLY A 23 -1.37 -1.17 9.14
C GLY A 23 -0.47 -2.17 8.41
N THR A 24 -0.42 -3.37 8.95
CA THR A 24 0.42 -4.47 8.47
C THR A 24 -0.41 -5.46 7.68
N PHE A 25 0.04 -5.79 6.48
CA PHE A 25 -0.56 -6.80 5.63
C PHE A 25 0.45 -7.89 5.32
N VAL A 26 -0.01 -9.13 5.26
CA VAL A 26 0.83 -10.30 5.00
C VAL A 26 0.39 -10.96 3.71
N CYS A 27 1.35 -11.28 2.84
CA CYS A 27 1.10 -12.02 1.62
C CYS A 27 0.60 -13.43 1.95
N THR A 28 -0.66 -13.70 1.61
CA THR A 28 -1.30 -15.02 1.75
C THR A 28 -1.36 -15.77 0.42
N LYS A 29 -1.24 -15.05 -0.69
CA LYS A 29 -1.15 -15.63 -2.04
C LYS A 29 -0.07 -14.90 -2.83
N SER A 30 1.01 -15.60 -3.14
CA SER A 30 2.08 -15.11 -4.02
C SER A 30 1.69 -15.06 -5.49
N SER A 31 2.31 -14.16 -6.24
CA SER A 31 2.33 -14.16 -7.71
C SER A 31 3.76 -14.19 -8.21
N GLU A 32 4.05 -15.07 -9.17
CA GLU A 32 5.39 -15.23 -9.76
C GLU A 32 5.70 -14.21 -10.86
N ARG A 33 4.75 -13.34 -11.22
CA ARG A 33 4.82 -12.60 -12.49
C ARG A 33 5.66 -11.32 -12.47
N ILE A 34 5.70 -10.56 -11.37
CA ILE A 34 6.21 -9.18 -11.45
C ILE A 34 7.15 -8.80 -10.30
N LEU A 35 6.98 -9.34 -9.09
CA LEU A 35 7.58 -8.73 -7.89
C LEU A 35 8.30 -9.66 -6.93
N GLY A 36 8.29 -10.97 -7.19
CA GLY A 36 8.83 -11.92 -6.22
C GLY A 36 8.17 -11.78 -4.84
N PHE A 37 6.89 -11.38 -4.79
CA PHE A 37 6.13 -11.41 -3.55
C PHE A 37 5.92 -12.86 -3.17
N HIS A 38 6.68 -13.31 -2.18
CA HIS A 38 6.59 -14.66 -1.65
C HIS A 38 5.55 -14.70 -0.54
N ASN A 39 5.03 -15.91 -0.26
CA ASN A 39 4.21 -16.09 0.93
C ASN A 39 4.99 -15.66 2.17
N GLY A 40 4.36 -14.83 3.00
CA GLY A 40 5.01 -14.22 4.17
C GLY A 40 5.72 -12.90 3.91
N THR A 41 5.75 -12.35 2.69
CA THR A 41 6.11 -10.94 2.48
C THR A 41 5.16 -10.05 3.26
N ILE A 42 5.70 -9.05 3.96
CA ILE A 42 4.94 -8.12 4.79
C ILE A 42 4.94 -6.74 4.13
N LEU A 43 3.78 -6.13 4.01
CA LEU A 43 3.60 -4.73 3.65
C LEU A 43 3.13 -3.95 4.88
N GLU A 44 3.89 -2.96 5.30
CA GLU A 44 3.53 -2.11 6.42
C GLU A 44 3.28 -0.69 5.92
N PHE A 45 2.01 -0.30 5.83
CA PHE A 45 1.58 1.02 5.37
C PHE A 45 1.55 2.00 6.53
N LYS A 46 2.34 3.05 6.43
CA LYS A 46 2.42 4.12 7.41
C LYS A 46 1.49 5.28 7.03
N PRO A 47 0.82 5.94 7.98
CA PRO A 47 -0.07 7.07 7.72
C PRO A 47 0.58 8.25 6.97
N ASN A 48 1.91 8.33 6.92
CA ASN A 48 2.67 9.35 6.21
C ASN A 48 2.81 9.07 4.69
N GLY A 49 2.22 7.99 4.16
CA GLY A 49 2.31 7.62 2.75
C GLY A 49 3.51 6.73 2.39
N GLU A 50 4.26 6.26 3.39
CA GLU A 50 5.34 5.28 3.19
C GLU A 50 4.84 3.85 3.36
N VAL A 51 5.42 2.93 2.58
CA VAL A 51 5.16 1.50 2.72
C VAL A 51 6.49 0.76 2.86
N TYR A 52 6.59 -0.09 3.88
CA TYR A 52 7.74 -0.97 4.05
C TYR A 52 7.40 -2.35 3.50
N ILE A 53 8.17 -2.78 2.53
CA ILE A 53 8.06 -4.09 1.88
C ILE A 53 9.14 -4.97 2.47
N LYS A 54 8.78 -5.88 3.37
CA LYS A 54 9.72 -6.75 4.09
C LYS A 54 9.60 -8.17 3.57
N SER A 55 10.69 -8.75 3.08
CA SER A 55 10.76 -10.18 2.82
C SER A 55 10.77 -10.96 4.14
N PRO A 56 10.35 -12.24 4.13
CA PRO A 56 10.46 -13.10 5.32
C PRO A 56 11.91 -13.25 5.82
N GLU A 57 12.90 -13.00 4.96
CA GLU A 57 14.34 -13.01 5.29
C GLU A 57 14.82 -11.72 5.97
N GLY A 58 13.93 -10.74 6.21
CA GLY A 58 14.23 -9.50 6.89
C GLY A 58 14.83 -8.39 6.01
N LYS A 59 14.97 -8.62 4.70
CA LYS A 59 15.36 -7.56 3.75
C LYS A 59 14.14 -6.69 3.46
N GLY A 60 14.30 -5.39 3.67
CA GLY A 60 13.22 -4.41 3.52
C GLY A 60 13.53 -3.37 2.45
N ILE A 61 12.53 -3.04 1.63
CA ILE A 61 12.56 -1.88 0.74
C ILE A 61 11.51 -0.89 1.23
N VAL A 62 11.84 0.40 1.18
CA VAL A 62 10.89 1.47 1.47
C VAL A 62 10.35 2.01 0.15
N GLY A 63 9.03 2.03 0.05
CA GLY A 63 8.30 2.64 -1.04
C GLY A 63 7.40 3.76 -0.55
N LYS A 64 6.74 4.41 -1.50
CA LYS A 64 5.61 5.29 -1.26
C LYS A 64 4.35 4.64 -1.78
N TYR A 65 3.22 4.93 -1.15
CA TYR A 65 1.93 4.51 -1.64
C TYR A 65 0.97 5.68 -1.78
N GLU A 66 0.04 5.52 -2.70
CA GLU A 66 -1.08 6.43 -2.91
C GLU A 66 -2.37 5.62 -2.89
N LEU A 67 -3.38 6.16 -2.21
CA LEU A 67 -4.70 5.56 -2.13
C LEU A 67 -5.72 6.53 -2.75
N SER A 68 -6.46 6.06 -3.75
CA SER A 68 -7.53 6.81 -4.40
C SER A 68 -8.79 5.94 -4.43
N GLY A 69 -9.68 6.16 -3.46
CA GLY A 69 -10.80 5.27 -3.20
C GLY A 69 -10.31 3.86 -2.82
N GLU A 70 -10.69 2.86 -3.61
CA GLU A 70 -10.24 1.47 -3.43
C GLU A 70 -8.92 1.17 -4.17
N LYS A 71 -8.40 2.07 -5.01
CA LYS A 71 -7.18 1.83 -5.78
C LYS A 71 -5.95 2.14 -4.93
N VAL A 72 -5.04 1.17 -4.81
CA VAL A 72 -3.74 1.29 -4.15
C VAL A 72 -2.66 1.31 -5.22
N ASN A 73 -1.79 2.32 -5.21
CA ASN A 73 -0.57 2.33 -6.03
C ASN A 73 0.64 2.36 -5.11
N ILE A 74 1.61 1.48 -5.36
CA ILE A 74 2.85 1.40 -4.59
C ILE A 74 4.01 1.65 -5.54
N LYS A 75 4.88 2.58 -5.17
CA LYS A 75 6.07 2.95 -5.92
C LYS A 75 7.31 2.76 -5.06
N PHE A 76 8.27 1.97 -5.53
CA PHE A 76 9.53 1.73 -4.84
C PHE A 76 10.67 1.58 -5.84
N GLU A 77 11.88 1.74 -5.35
CA GLU A 77 13.08 1.62 -6.17
C GLU A 77 13.82 0.32 -5.84
N VAL A 78 14.16 -0.44 -6.88
CA VAL A 78 14.97 -1.65 -6.79
C VAL A 78 16.13 -1.49 -7.75
N LEU A 79 17.37 -1.48 -7.23
CA LEU A 79 18.59 -1.37 -8.03
C LEU A 79 18.57 -0.17 -9.02
N GLY A 80 18.10 1.01 -8.58
CA GLY A 80 17.99 2.20 -9.44
C GLY A 80 16.80 2.21 -10.39
N THR A 81 16.00 1.13 -10.42
CA THR A 81 14.79 1.05 -11.24
C THR A 81 13.56 1.32 -10.40
N THR A 82 12.78 2.33 -10.80
CA THR A 82 11.48 2.59 -10.19
C THR A 82 10.47 1.55 -10.66
N MET A 83 9.88 0.84 -9.71
CA MET A 83 8.76 -0.07 -9.92
C MET A 83 7.47 0.56 -9.41
N VAL A 84 6.39 0.36 -10.16
CA VAL A 84 5.04 0.77 -9.77
C VAL A 84 4.13 -0.45 -9.82
N VAL A 85 3.37 -0.63 -8.76
CA VAL A 85 2.49 -1.78 -8.56
C VAL A 85 1.12 -1.27 -8.20
N GLU A 86 0.14 -1.68 -8.98
CA GLU A 86 -1.25 -1.31 -8.76
C GLU A 86 -1.99 -2.46 -8.10
N GLY A 87 -2.87 -2.13 -7.17
CA GLY A 87 -3.76 -3.08 -6.51
C GLY A 87 -5.05 -2.42 -6.08
N LYS A 88 -5.91 -3.24 -5.48
CA LYS A 88 -7.22 -2.85 -5.00
C LYS A 88 -7.40 -3.27 -3.56
N LEU A 89 -7.83 -2.32 -2.72
CA LEU A 89 -8.28 -2.60 -1.36
C LEU A 89 -9.70 -3.15 -1.42
N GLU A 90 -9.86 -4.38 -0.94
CA GLU A 90 -11.15 -5.07 -0.83
C GLU A 90 -11.40 -5.42 0.64
N GLY A 91 -11.96 -4.48 1.41
CA GLY A 91 -12.14 -4.66 2.85
C GLY A 91 -10.80 -4.79 3.58
N ASN A 92 -10.51 -5.98 4.12
CA ASN A 92 -9.28 -6.27 4.88
C ASN A 92 -8.15 -6.85 4.02
N ARG A 93 -8.30 -6.93 2.70
CA ARG A 93 -7.26 -7.47 1.82
C ARG A 93 -6.89 -6.49 0.71
N ILE A 94 -5.66 -6.58 0.23
CA ILE A 94 -5.17 -5.90 -0.96
C ILE A 94 -4.94 -6.96 -2.02
N VAL A 95 -5.57 -6.80 -3.18
CA VAL A 95 -5.40 -7.66 -4.35
C VAL A 95 -4.63 -6.86 -5.39
N PHE A 96 -3.38 -7.23 -5.63
CA PHE A 96 -2.56 -6.59 -6.67
C PHE A 96 -2.93 -7.09 -8.06
N SER A 97 -2.73 -6.25 -9.07
CA SER A 97 -3.01 -6.57 -10.48
C SER A 97 -2.18 -7.74 -11.01
N ASP A 98 -1.05 -8.05 -10.36
CA ASP A 98 -0.25 -9.23 -10.64
C ASP A 98 -0.85 -10.53 -10.08
N GLY A 99 -1.89 -10.45 -9.26
CA GLY A 99 -2.58 -11.57 -8.63
C GLY A 99 -2.13 -11.87 -7.20
N ALA A 100 -1.16 -11.13 -6.64
CA ALA A 100 -0.75 -11.27 -5.26
C ALA A 100 -1.84 -10.75 -4.30
N VAL A 101 -2.06 -11.46 -3.20
CA VAL A 101 -3.08 -11.10 -2.20
C VAL A 101 -2.42 -10.94 -0.84
N PHE A 102 -2.71 -9.81 -0.21
CA PHE A 102 -2.22 -9.45 1.11
C PHE A 102 -3.39 -9.22 2.06
N GLU A 103 -3.37 -9.85 3.23
CA GLU A 103 -4.43 -9.73 4.23
C GLU A 103 -3.93 -8.92 5.43
N LYS A 104 -4.79 -8.00 5.92
CA LYS A 104 -4.51 -7.16 7.08
C LYS A 104 -4.44 -8.03 8.34
N LYS A 105 -3.37 -7.85 9.12
CA LYS A 105 -3.19 -8.49 10.43
C LYS A 105 -3.72 -7.63 11.57
#